data_AF-A0AAD5Y1K2-F1
#
_entry.id   AF-A0AAD5Y1K2-F1
#
_cell.length_a   1.000
_cell.length_b   1.000
_cell.length_c   1.000
_cell.angle_alpha   90.00
_cell.angle_beta   90.00
_cell.angle_gamma   90.00
#
_symmetry.space_group_name_H-M   'P 1'
#
loop_
_entity.id
_entity.type
_entity.pdbx_description
1 polymer ?
#
loop_
_entity_poly.entity_id
_entity_poly.type
_entity_poly.pdbx_seq_one_letter_code
_entity_poly.pdbx_strand_id
1 'polypeptide(L)'
;MSTKKEKRQSKSLSKELSTSTLESQPQTDTELKKNRSKRLFFFKQEEIQNICTNNGISEQAFLSKLNTISSLEMCHFNFPNIPQQISIFKNLKLLTIVAQDLSEVGKNLDELICLEKLWICETRISVMEGFNNLVNLKELYLYGNKITKIQNLENNVDLEILSLSDNQIKNIENLQTLVKLKIFQCGNNLISKIGHSFDKNVEIRELMLSGNLISNFREIIQLVHLPNLKSLSLSNPNFRENPISSLFNYQTHVILHLPQLKYLDTLEITEESRKMIGATVLKKIMYYNMRIKTIKRNESLLSNSLKIQYSALESQIEEDVQILINLSKRIQRRFDDYTISPINNFSTAFKTNLEDIKSRISVLLKFNQIKLQSLKKKKKKVFNQIENQGDSAIRKLLLELETGGNIRFEDEQNTDNWMGVCEDIIKSVINRSFNENPSSQILVHRISKIHNRHLKFQYE
;
A
#
# COMPACT_ATOMS: atom_id res chain seq x y z
N MET A 1 10.50 47.20 -69.29
CA MET A 1 9.76 47.85 -70.40
C MET A 1 8.66 46.89 -70.81
N SER A 2 7.37 47.19 -70.88
CA SER A 2 6.57 48.40 -70.63
C SER A 2 5.13 47.95 -70.33
N THR A 3 4.39 48.79 -69.57
CA THR A 3 2.93 49.06 -69.65
C THR A 3 1.94 47.88 -69.57
N LYS A 4 1.17 47.66 -68.49
CA LYS A 4 0.04 48.45 -67.94
C LYS A 4 -0.97 48.97 -68.97
N LYS A 5 -2.25 48.59 -68.76
CA LYS A 5 -3.53 48.97 -69.43
C LYS A 5 -3.84 48.11 -70.67
N GLU A 6 -5.02 47.49 -70.82
CA GLU A 6 -6.36 47.97 -70.45
C GLU A 6 -7.40 46.83 -70.39
N LYS A 7 -8.19 46.83 -69.30
CA LYS A 7 -9.65 46.57 -69.14
C LYS A 7 -10.35 45.59 -70.12
N ARG A 8 -11.28 44.71 -69.71
CA ARG A 8 -12.02 44.48 -68.47
C ARG A 8 -12.91 43.24 -68.69
N GLN A 9 -13.06 42.45 -67.64
CA GLN A 9 -14.32 41.82 -67.17
C GLN A 9 -15.11 40.94 -68.14
N SER A 10 -14.99 39.62 -67.99
CA SER A 10 -15.97 38.82 -67.23
C SER A 10 -15.73 37.33 -67.45
N LYS A 11 -15.97 36.54 -66.38
CA LYS A 11 -15.99 35.07 -66.33
C LYS A 11 -14.62 34.37 -66.39
N SER A 12 -14.11 34.04 -65.21
CA SER A 12 -13.76 32.67 -64.80
C SER A 12 -12.65 32.70 -63.74
N LEU A 13 -13.04 32.68 -62.46
CA LEU A 13 -12.20 32.26 -61.35
C LEU A 13 -13.13 31.60 -60.34
N SER A 14 -13.24 30.28 -60.46
CA SER A 14 -13.92 29.40 -59.51
C SER A 14 -12.90 28.41 -58.99
N LYS A 15 -12.17 28.82 -57.95
CA LYS A 15 -11.61 27.92 -56.93
C LYS A 15 -11.21 28.75 -55.71
N GLU A 16 -11.51 28.17 -54.56
CA GLU A 16 -11.14 28.56 -53.19
C GLU A 16 -12.16 29.36 -52.38
N LEU A 17 -12.32 28.91 -51.13
CA LEU A 17 -13.21 29.34 -50.05
C LEU A 17 -14.62 28.76 -50.02
N SER A 18 -14.70 27.54 -49.49
CA SER A 18 -15.91 26.99 -48.88
C SER A 18 -15.54 26.37 -47.53
N THR A 19 -15.58 27.17 -46.46
CA THR A 19 -15.77 26.71 -45.07
C THR A 19 -16.28 27.84 -44.18
N SER A 20 -17.46 27.59 -43.59
CA SER A 20 -18.03 28.13 -42.35
C SER A 20 -18.22 29.65 -42.19
N THR A 21 -19.32 30.16 -42.73
CA THR A 21 -20.09 31.25 -42.10
C THR A 21 -21.20 30.63 -41.25
N LEU A 22 -21.11 30.78 -39.93
CA LEU A 22 -22.24 30.61 -39.02
C LEU A 22 -23.28 31.67 -39.38
N GLU A 23 -24.37 31.26 -40.00
CA GLU A 23 -25.54 32.09 -40.26
C GLU A 23 -26.20 32.49 -38.92
N SER A 24 -26.03 33.75 -38.52
CA SER A 24 -26.90 34.37 -37.55
C SER A 24 -28.24 34.70 -38.22
N GLN A 25 -29.30 33.96 -37.88
CA GLN A 25 -30.66 34.35 -38.26
C GLN A 25 -31.00 35.73 -37.65
N PRO A 26 -31.65 36.65 -38.40
CA PRO A 26 -32.06 37.93 -37.85
C PRO A 26 -33.20 37.72 -36.85
N GLN A 27 -32.91 37.86 -35.55
CA GLN A 27 -33.92 37.91 -34.51
C GLN A 27 -34.85 39.10 -34.76
N THR A 28 -36.16 38.88 -34.70
CA THR A 28 -37.17 39.95 -34.85
C THR A 28 -36.99 41.02 -33.76
N ASP A 29 -37.24 42.30 -34.06
CA ASP A 29 -37.06 43.42 -33.11
C ASP A 29 -37.81 43.24 -31.79
N THR A 30 -38.91 42.50 -31.82
CA THR A 30 -39.71 42.08 -30.65
C THR A 30 -38.98 41.08 -29.76
N GLU A 31 -38.22 40.15 -30.35
CA GLU A 31 -37.46 39.12 -29.65
C GLU A 31 -36.17 39.67 -29.01
N LEU A 32 -35.50 40.60 -29.69
CA LEU A 32 -34.36 41.35 -29.15
C LEU A 32 -34.78 42.22 -27.95
N LYS A 33 -35.93 42.90 -28.03
CA LYS A 33 -36.49 43.66 -26.91
C LYS A 33 -36.83 42.75 -25.73
N LYS A 34 -37.48 41.61 -25.98
CA LYS A 34 -37.83 40.62 -24.95
C LYS A 34 -36.59 40.04 -24.24
N ASN A 35 -35.53 39.76 -24.99
CA ASN A 35 -34.26 39.28 -24.43
C ASN A 35 -33.52 40.36 -23.62
N ARG A 36 -33.55 41.62 -24.07
CA ARG A 36 -33.02 42.75 -23.29
C ARG A 36 -33.79 42.94 -21.99
N SER A 37 -35.12 42.88 -22.01
CA SER A 37 -35.95 42.98 -20.79
C SER A 37 -35.67 41.85 -19.80
N LYS A 38 -35.47 40.61 -20.28
CA LYS A 38 -35.07 39.47 -19.43
C LYS A 38 -33.69 39.67 -18.81
N ARG A 39 -32.68 40.08 -19.60
CA ARG A 39 -31.33 40.36 -19.08
C ARG A 39 -31.35 41.49 -18.05
N LEU A 40 -32.13 42.55 -18.31
CA LEU A 40 -32.30 43.65 -17.36
C LEU A 40 -32.94 43.17 -16.04
N PHE A 41 -33.91 42.25 -16.11
CA PHE A 41 -34.49 41.63 -14.91
C PHE A 41 -33.45 40.84 -14.11
N PHE A 42 -32.60 40.04 -14.77
CA PHE A 42 -31.53 39.31 -14.09
C PHE A 42 -30.46 40.21 -13.47
N PHE A 43 -30.06 41.29 -14.15
CA PHE A 43 -29.09 42.25 -13.61
C PHE A 43 -29.61 42.97 -12.36
N LYS A 44 -30.93 43.08 -12.18
CA LYS A 44 -31.54 43.66 -10.98
C LYS A 44 -31.55 42.71 -9.78
N GLN A 45 -31.15 41.45 -9.94
CA GLN A 45 -30.95 40.55 -8.80
C GLN A 45 -29.62 40.89 -8.13
N GLU A 46 -29.66 41.08 -6.81
CA GLU A 46 -28.51 41.52 -6.01
C GLU A 46 -27.30 40.60 -6.19
N GLU A 47 -27.50 39.28 -6.23
CA GLU A 47 -26.44 38.28 -6.42
C GLU A 47 -25.73 38.43 -7.77
N ILE A 48 -26.49 38.53 -8.87
CA ILE A 48 -25.94 38.68 -10.22
C ILE A 48 -25.32 40.06 -10.42
N GLN A 49 -25.92 41.10 -9.84
CA GLN A 49 -25.36 42.44 -9.86
C GLN A 49 -23.99 42.45 -9.18
N ASN A 50 -23.88 41.90 -7.97
CA ASN A 50 -22.65 41.82 -7.20
C ASN A 50 -21.57 41.02 -7.93
N ILE A 51 -21.95 39.88 -8.52
CA ILE A 51 -21.06 39.08 -9.37
C ILE A 51 -20.55 39.91 -10.55
N CYS A 52 -21.44 40.60 -11.26
CA CYS A 52 -21.06 41.39 -12.44
C CYS A 52 -20.15 42.56 -12.06
N THR A 53 -20.49 43.34 -11.03
CA THR A 53 -19.72 44.53 -10.62
C THR A 53 -18.30 44.17 -10.20
N ASN A 54 -18.14 43.09 -9.44
CA ASN A 54 -16.84 42.65 -8.95
C ASN A 54 -15.98 41.99 -10.03
N ASN A 55 -16.59 41.53 -11.12
CA ASN A 55 -15.90 41.06 -12.32
C ASN A 55 -15.72 42.17 -13.38
N GLY A 56 -16.03 43.44 -13.05
CA GLY A 56 -15.91 44.57 -13.98
C GLY A 56 -16.91 44.53 -15.15
N ILE A 57 -17.96 43.72 -15.06
CA ILE A 57 -19.01 43.59 -16.07
C ILE A 57 -20.03 44.71 -15.84
N SER A 58 -19.99 45.74 -16.69
CA SER A 58 -20.99 46.81 -16.67
C SER A 58 -22.36 46.32 -17.13
N GLU A 59 -23.43 47.00 -16.72
CA GLU A 59 -24.80 46.70 -17.16
C GLU A 59 -24.91 46.67 -18.69
N GLN A 60 -24.27 47.63 -19.36
CA GLN A 60 -24.24 47.68 -20.83
C GLN A 60 -23.53 46.45 -21.44
N ALA A 61 -22.42 46.00 -20.84
CA ALA A 61 -21.72 44.80 -21.26
C ALA A 61 -22.55 43.54 -21.00
N PHE A 62 -23.24 43.45 -19.87
CA PHE A 62 -24.16 42.35 -19.57
C PHE A 62 -25.32 42.27 -20.57
N LEU A 63 -25.92 43.40 -20.93
CA LEU A 63 -27.04 43.45 -21.87
C LEU A 63 -26.63 43.12 -23.32
N SER A 64 -25.44 43.58 -23.75
CA SER A 64 -25.01 43.50 -25.16
C SER A 64 -24.01 42.38 -25.48
N LYS A 65 -23.14 42.02 -24.53
CA LYS A 65 -21.97 41.15 -24.72
C LYS A 65 -21.91 39.95 -23.77
N LEU A 66 -23.06 39.49 -23.24
CA LEU A 66 -23.10 38.37 -22.31
C LEU A 66 -22.37 37.11 -22.81
N ASN A 67 -22.50 36.82 -24.11
CA ASN A 67 -21.91 35.62 -24.73
C ASN A 67 -20.37 35.70 -24.86
N THR A 68 -19.75 36.87 -24.66
CA THR A 68 -18.29 37.02 -24.71
C THR A 68 -17.63 36.81 -23.35
N ILE A 69 -18.41 36.66 -22.28
CA ILE A 69 -17.91 36.46 -20.93
C ILE A 69 -17.46 34.98 -20.81
N SER A 70 -16.16 34.78 -20.69
CA SER A 70 -15.53 33.45 -20.62
C SER A 70 -14.95 33.13 -19.24
N SER A 71 -14.79 34.12 -18.36
CA SER A 71 -14.22 33.95 -17.03
C SER A 71 -15.03 34.72 -15.99
N LEU A 72 -15.20 34.11 -14.82
CA LEU A 72 -15.91 34.71 -13.71
C LEU A 72 -15.27 34.29 -12.39
N GLU A 73 -15.10 35.25 -11.49
CA GLU A 73 -14.51 35.09 -10.18
C GLU A 73 -15.49 35.50 -9.08
N MET A 74 -15.60 34.67 -8.05
CA MET A 74 -16.50 34.81 -6.94
C MET A 74 -15.75 34.63 -5.62
N CYS A 75 -15.02 35.67 -5.18
CA CYS A 75 -14.20 35.66 -3.97
C CYS A 75 -14.87 36.45 -2.83
N HIS A 76 -14.97 35.88 -1.63
CA HIS A 76 -15.41 36.57 -0.40
C HIS A 76 -16.82 37.20 -0.42
N PHE A 77 -17.73 36.68 -1.24
CA PHE A 77 -19.11 37.17 -1.29
C PHE A 77 -20.00 36.67 -0.15
N ASN A 78 -19.52 35.66 0.60
CA ASN A 78 -20.27 34.97 1.65
C ASN A 78 -21.66 34.46 1.19
N PHE A 79 -21.78 34.10 -0.10
CA PHE A 79 -22.99 33.45 -0.60
C PHE A 79 -23.14 32.09 0.08
N PRO A 80 -24.32 31.76 0.61
CA PRO A 80 -24.56 30.45 1.24
C PRO A 80 -24.62 29.33 0.20
N ASN A 81 -24.98 29.66 -1.05
CA ASN A 81 -25.07 28.74 -2.18
C ASN A 81 -24.60 29.43 -3.47
N ILE A 82 -24.18 28.64 -4.47
CA ILE A 82 -23.93 29.16 -5.82
C ILE A 82 -25.25 29.68 -6.39
N PRO A 83 -25.37 30.92 -6.89
CA PRO A 83 -26.62 31.45 -7.45
C PRO A 83 -27.15 30.60 -8.61
N GLN A 84 -28.44 30.25 -8.58
CA GLN A 84 -29.06 29.43 -9.62
C GLN A 84 -28.97 30.08 -11.02
N GLN A 85 -28.96 31.41 -11.05
CA GLN A 85 -28.93 32.22 -12.26
C GLN A 85 -27.52 32.33 -12.89
N ILE A 86 -26.51 31.67 -12.32
CA ILE A 86 -25.17 31.57 -12.91
C ILE A 86 -25.20 30.90 -14.30
N SER A 87 -26.19 30.05 -14.53
CA SER A 87 -26.51 29.37 -15.79
C SER A 87 -26.72 30.32 -16.98
N ILE A 88 -26.95 31.61 -16.73
CA ILE A 88 -27.04 32.62 -17.79
C ILE A 88 -25.71 32.73 -18.57
N PHE A 89 -24.57 32.52 -17.91
CA PHE A 89 -23.24 32.59 -18.51
C PHE A 89 -22.86 31.28 -19.25
N LYS A 90 -23.63 30.90 -20.28
CA LYS A 90 -23.48 29.61 -20.98
C LYS A 90 -22.13 29.34 -21.65
N ASN A 91 -21.39 30.40 -21.98
CA ASN A 91 -20.07 30.32 -22.64
C ASN A 91 -18.89 30.41 -21.66
N LEU A 92 -19.17 30.28 -20.36
CA LEU A 92 -18.14 30.35 -19.33
C LEU A 92 -17.17 29.19 -19.48
N LYS A 93 -15.87 29.51 -19.49
CA LYS A 93 -14.76 28.56 -19.57
C LYS A 93 -14.01 28.43 -18.26
N LEU A 94 -13.92 29.51 -17.48
CA LEU A 94 -13.26 29.57 -16.18
C LEU A 94 -14.25 30.10 -15.14
N LEU A 95 -14.45 29.33 -14.08
CA LEU A 95 -15.20 29.75 -12.90
C LEU A 95 -14.32 29.58 -11.67
N THR A 96 -14.14 30.66 -10.92
CA THR A 96 -13.37 30.68 -9.68
C THR A 96 -14.28 31.06 -8.53
N ILE A 97 -14.34 30.22 -7.51
CA ILE A 97 -15.13 30.42 -6.30
C ILE A 97 -14.17 30.17 -5.13
N VAL A 98 -13.91 31.21 -4.34
CA VAL A 98 -12.94 31.14 -3.24
C VAL A 98 -13.51 31.75 -1.97
N ALA A 99 -13.28 31.09 -0.84
CA ALA A 99 -13.60 31.58 0.50
C ALA A 99 -15.06 32.03 0.64
N GLN A 100 -15.99 31.11 0.33
CA GLN A 100 -17.43 31.27 0.54
C GLN A 100 -17.93 30.18 1.50
N ASP A 101 -18.95 30.45 2.30
CA ASP A 101 -19.51 29.46 3.22
C ASP A 101 -20.50 28.50 2.50
N LEU A 102 -20.05 27.84 1.42
CA LEU A 102 -20.86 26.92 0.61
C LEU A 102 -20.92 25.52 1.24
N SER A 103 -22.08 25.15 1.79
CA SER A 103 -22.28 23.78 2.26
C SER A 103 -22.35 22.76 1.12
N GLU A 104 -22.82 23.19 -0.05
CA GLU A 104 -23.06 22.35 -1.22
C GLU A 104 -22.82 23.13 -2.54
N VAL A 105 -22.45 22.40 -3.59
CA VAL A 105 -22.34 22.95 -4.96
C VAL A 105 -23.73 23.04 -5.60
N GLY A 106 -24.59 22.05 -5.32
CA GLY A 106 -25.92 21.91 -5.91
C GLY A 106 -25.88 21.60 -7.41
N LYS A 107 -27.06 21.67 -8.05
CA LYS A 107 -27.25 21.46 -9.50
C LYS A 107 -26.97 22.71 -10.34
N ASN A 108 -26.49 23.78 -9.72
CA ASN A 108 -26.45 25.10 -10.34
C ASN A 108 -25.32 25.22 -11.40
N LEU A 109 -24.38 24.27 -11.41
CA LEU A 109 -23.34 24.17 -12.44
C LEU A 109 -23.72 23.30 -13.64
N ASP A 110 -24.84 22.57 -13.60
CA ASP A 110 -25.19 21.56 -14.62
C ASP A 110 -25.31 22.14 -16.04
N GLU A 111 -25.68 23.42 -16.16
CA GLU A 111 -25.86 24.10 -17.45
C GLU A 111 -24.57 24.71 -18.02
N LEU A 112 -23.46 24.73 -17.27
CA LEU A 112 -22.19 25.33 -17.67
C LEU A 112 -21.32 24.35 -18.49
N ILE A 113 -21.87 23.82 -19.57
CA ILE A 113 -21.28 22.73 -20.37
C ILE A 113 -19.95 23.14 -21.02
N CYS A 114 -19.71 24.44 -21.24
CA CYS A 114 -18.48 24.97 -21.84
C CYS A 114 -17.31 25.12 -20.84
N LEU A 115 -17.51 24.78 -19.56
CA LEU A 115 -16.51 25.01 -18.53
C LEU A 115 -15.29 24.10 -18.73
N GLU A 116 -14.12 24.72 -18.81
CA GLU A 116 -12.83 24.03 -18.96
C GLU A 116 -12.03 24.02 -17.65
N LYS A 117 -12.21 25.05 -16.81
CA LYS A 117 -11.47 25.23 -15.55
C LYS A 117 -12.43 25.63 -14.43
N LEU A 118 -12.36 24.91 -13.32
CA LEU A 118 -13.21 25.15 -12.15
C LEU A 118 -12.37 25.17 -10.88
N TRP A 119 -12.48 26.26 -10.13
CA TRP A 119 -11.86 26.42 -8.82
C TRP A 119 -12.98 26.62 -7.81
N ILE A 120 -13.07 25.74 -6.82
CA ILE A 120 -13.97 25.88 -5.67
C ILE A 120 -13.16 25.60 -4.41
N CYS A 121 -12.58 26.64 -3.83
CA CYS A 121 -11.52 26.50 -2.83
C CYS A 121 -11.88 27.21 -1.53
N GLU A 122 -11.54 26.60 -0.39
CA GLU A 122 -11.83 27.16 0.94
C GLU A 122 -13.32 27.38 1.21
N THR A 123 -14.18 26.51 0.66
CA THR A 123 -15.64 26.70 0.69
C THR A 123 -16.41 25.80 1.66
N ARG A 124 -15.74 24.88 2.37
CA ARG A 124 -16.35 23.91 3.32
C ARG A 124 -17.25 22.82 2.70
N ILE A 125 -17.24 22.66 1.38
CA ILE A 125 -18.00 21.61 0.69
C ILE A 125 -17.60 20.23 1.22
N SER A 126 -18.57 19.38 1.53
CA SER A 126 -18.35 18.03 2.05
C SER A 126 -18.61 16.91 1.05
N VAL A 127 -19.43 17.19 0.02
CA VAL A 127 -19.88 16.24 -0.99
C VAL A 127 -19.56 16.80 -2.37
N MET A 128 -18.90 16.00 -3.20
CA MET A 128 -18.70 16.34 -4.61
C MET A 128 -20.00 16.05 -5.37
N GLU A 129 -20.61 17.07 -5.97
CA GLU A 129 -21.83 16.98 -6.78
C GLU A 129 -21.86 18.11 -7.84
N GLY A 130 -22.73 17.99 -8.85
CA GLY A 130 -22.88 19.02 -9.88
C GLY A 130 -21.78 19.05 -10.95
N PHE A 131 -20.87 18.06 -10.98
CA PHE A 131 -19.76 17.99 -11.95
C PHE A 131 -20.03 17.06 -13.15
N ASN A 132 -21.06 16.21 -13.07
CA ASN A 132 -21.35 15.16 -14.06
C ASN A 132 -21.65 15.70 -15.47
N ASN A 133 -22.16 16.92 -15.57
CA ASN A 133 -22.50 17.55 -16.86
C ASN A 133 -21.37 18.43 -17.43
N LEU A 134 -20.28 18.62 -16.68
CA LEU A 134 -19.13 19.43 -17.08
C LEU A 134 -18.16 18.63 -17.97
N VAL A 135 -18.65 18.13 -19.09
CA VAL A 135 -17.93 17.19 -19.97
C VAL A 135 -16.63 17.74 -20.56
N ASN A 136 -16.50 19.07 -20.66
CA ASN A 136 -15.31 19.74 -21.22
C ASN A 136 -14.27 20.14 -20.15
N LEU A 137 -14.47 19.74 -18.89
CA LEU A 137 -13.62 20.14 -17.78
C LEU A 137 -12.23 19.51 -17.89
N LYS A 138 -11.20 20.36 -17.88
CA LYS A 138 -9.78 19.99 -17.97
C LYS A 138 -9.05 20.17 -16.64
N GLU A 139 -9.43 21.18 -15.86
CA GLU A 139 -8.79 21.48 -14.58
C GLU A 139 -9.84 21.67 -13.48
N LEU A 140 -9.71 20.91 -12.40
CA LEU A 140 -10.59 20.97 -11.24
C LEU A 140 -9.78 21.13 -9.96
N TYR A 141 -9.99 22.26 -9.28
CA TYR A 141 -9.34 22.60 -8.02
C TYR A 141 -10.38 22.69 -6.91
N LEU A 142 -10.24 21.83 -5.90
CA LEU A 142 -11.17 21.67 -4.78
C LEU A 142 -10.43 21.68 -3.43
N TYR A 143 -9.30 22.39 -3.35
CA TYR A 143 -8.47 22.40 -2.14
C TYR A 143 -9.12 23.19 -0.99
N GLY A 144 -8.80 22.81 0.25
CA GLY A 144 -9.28 23.51 1.45
C GLY A 144 -10.76 23.31 1.74
N ASN A 145 -11.33 22.16 1.38
CA ASN A 145 -12.73 21.82 1.61
C ASN A 145 -12.86 20.73 2.70
N LYS A 146 -14.05 20.13 2.84
CA LYS A 146 -14.34 19.04 3.79
C LYS A 146 -14.73 17.75 3.05
N ILE A 147 -14.24 17.57 1.83
CA ILE A 147 -14.61 16.44 0.97
C ILE A 147 -14.10 15.15 1.61
N THR A 148 -14.97 14.14 1.72
CA THR A 148 -14.63 12.84 2.33
C THR A 148 -14.48 11.72 1.30
N LYS A 149 -15.06 11.88 0.10
CA LYS A 149 -15.08 10.90 -0.98
C LYS A 149 -14.94 11.57 -2.33
N ILE A 150 -14.18 10.93 -3.22
CA ILE A 150 -14.07 11.32 -4.62
C ILE A 150 -15.24 10.67 -5.36
N GLN A 151 -16.12 11.48 -5.97
CA GLN A 151 -17.31 10.99 -6.66
C GLN A 151 -17.78 12.00 -7.70
N ASN A 152 -18.70 11.58 -8.58
CA ASN A 152 -19.28 12.43 -9.62
C ASN A 152 -18.26 12.99 -10.62
N LEU A 153 -17.25 12.18 -10.98
CA LEU A 153 -16.25 12.51 -12.01
C LEU A 153 -16.30 11.58 -13.23
N GLU A 154 -17.33 10.73 -13.33
CA GLU A 154 -17.39 9.64 -14.32
C GLU A 154 -17.36 10.16 -15.77
N ASN A 155 -17.95 11.33 -16.00
CA ASN A 155 -18.07 11.94 -17.33
C ASN A 155 -16.94 12.93 -17.68
N ASN A 156 -16.07 13.30 -16.74
CA ASN A 156 -15.01 14.29 -16.97
C ASN A 156 -13.76 13.63 -17.59
N VAL A 157 -13.94 12.89 -18.69
CA VAL A 157 -12.88 12.09 -19.34
C VAL A 157 -11.70 12.91 -19.86
N ASP A 158 -11.90 14.22 -20.05
CA ASP A 158 -10.90 15.18 -20.51
C ASP A 158 -10.13 15.88 -19.37
N LEU A 159 -10.38 15.50 -18.12
CA LEU A 159 -9.71 16.10 -16.96
C LEU A 159 -8.21 15.77 -16.94
N GLU A 160 -7.39 16.82 -16.94
CA GLU A 160 -5.93 16.74 -16.92
C GLU A 160 -5.35 17.04 -15.52
N ILE A 161 -6.01 17.90 -14.75
CA ILE A 161 -5.56 18.31 -13.41
C ILE A 161 -6.71 18.15 -12.41
N LEU A 162 -6.45 17.41 -11.34
CA LEU A 162 -7.34 17.28 -10.20
C LEU A 162 -6.59 17.60 -8.90
N SER A 163 -7.04 18.63 -8.20
CA SER A 163 -6.49 19.04 -6.90
C SER A 163 -7.55 18.95 -5.81
N LEU A 164 -7.27 18.10 -4.81
CA LEU A 164 -8.10 17.77 -3.67
C LEU A 164 -7.31 17.91 -2.36
N SER A 165 -6.23 18.69 -2.35
CA SER A 165 -5.42 18.92 -1.14
C SER A 165 -6.23 19.57 -0.01
N ASP A 166 -5.85 19.33 1.24
CA ASP A 166 -6.54 19.88 2.42
C ASP A 166 -8.03 19.49 2.46
N ASN A 167 -8.30 18.20 2.43
CA ASN A 167 -9.64 17.60 2.55
C ASN A 167 -9.62 16.45 3.58
N GLN A 168 -10.68 15.63 3.63
CA GLN A 168 -10.83 14.51 4.57
C GLN A 168 -10.98 13.16 3.84
N ILE A 169 -10.36 13.03 2.66
CA ILE A 169 -10.46 11.85 1.82
C ILE A 169 -9.68 10.70 2.43
N LYS A 170 -10.32 9.53 2.53
CA LYS A 170 -9.70 8.31 3.09
C LYS A 170 -9.23 7.32 2.04
N ASN A 171 -9.91 7.27 0.91
CA ASN A 171 -9.65 6.33 -0.18
C ASN A 171 -9.54 7.09 -1.50
N ILE A 172 -8.58 6.70 -2.32
CA ILE A 172 -8.50 7.13 -3.71
C ILE A 172 -9.43 6.19 -4.50
N GLU A 173 -10.54 6.71 -5.01
CA GLU A 173 -11.55 5.93 -5.72
C GLU A 173 -12.15 6.76 -6.86
N ASN A 174 -12.87 6.10 -7.78
CA ASN A 174 -13.61 6.75 -8.87
C ASN A 174 -12.76 7.59 -9.84
N LEU A 175 -11.47 7.26 -10.02
CA LEU A 175 -10.58 7.92 -10.99
C LEU A 175 -10.44 7.17 -12.33
N GLN A 176 -11.04 5.99 -12.43
CA GLN A 176 -10.84 5.05 -13.55
C GLN A 176 -11.28 5.55 -14.94
N THR A 177 -12.18 6.53 -15.01
CA THR A 177 -12.59 7.18 -16.26
C THR A 177 -11.67 8.33 -16.68
N LEU A 178 -10.85 8.86 -15.78
CA LEU A 178 -10.00 10.05 -15.97
C LEU A 178 -8.67 9.68 -16.67
N VAL A 179 -8.76 9.09 -17.85
CA VAL A 179 -7.60 8.52 -18.56
C VAL A 179 -6.56 9.56 -18.99
N LYS A 180 -6.95 10.83 -19.12
CA LYS A 180 -6.08 11.97 -19.46
C LYS A 180 -5.49 12.69 -18.25
N LEU A 181 -5.72 12.19 -17.03
CA LEU A 181 -5.24 12.83 -15.82
C LEU A 181 -3.70 12.83 -15.77
N LYS A 182 -3.11 14.02 -15.76
CA LYS A 182 -1.65 14.25 -15.75
C LYS A 182 -1.15 14.63 -14.36
N ILE A 183 -1.95 15.39 -13.61
CA ILE A 183 -1.57 15.91 -12.29
C ILE A 183 -2.66 15.56 -11.29
N PHE A 184 -2.30 14.80 -10.26
CA PHE A 184 -3.18 14.48 -9.15
C PHE A 184 -2.57 14.98 -7.84
N GLN A 185 -3.23 15.96 -7.24
CA GLN A 185 -2.83 16.53 -5.95
C GLN A 185 -3.86 16.17 -4.90
N CYS A 186 -3.46 15.43 -3.88
CA CYS A 186 -4.30 15.03 -2.78
C CYS A 186 -3.49 15.09 -1.46
N GLY A 187 -2.81 16.22 -1.27
CA GLY A 187 -2.01 16.46 -0.07
C GLY A 187 -2.89 16.71 1.16
N ASN A 188 -2.37 16.51 2.37
CA ASN A 188 -3.06 16.75 3.63
C ASN A 188 -4.48 16.15 3.70
N ASN A 189 -4.55 14.83 3.52
CA ASN A 189 -5.78 14.03 3.56
C ASN A 189 -5.59 12.85 4.53
N LEU A 190 -6.50 11.86 4.51
CA LEU A 190 -6.50 10.71 5.41
C LEU A 190 -6.23 9.39 4.67
N ILE A 191 -5.51 9.44 3.55
CA ILE A 191 -5.26 8.28 2.69
C ILE A 191 -4.23 7.36 3.33
N SER A 192 -4.60 6.10 3.55
CA SER A 192 -3.67 5.08 4.09
C SER A 192 -3.26 4.04 3.06
N LYS A 193 -4.02 3.89 1.97
CA LYS A 193 -3.82 2.90 0.92
C LYS A 193 -3.99 3.53 -0.45
N ILE A 194 -3.13 3.13 -1.38
CA ILE A 194 -3.18 3.51 -2.79
C ILE A 194 -3.80 2.37 -3.60
N GLY A 195 -3.42 1.12 -3.34
CA GLY A 195 -3.93 -0.04 -4.06
C GLY A 195 -3.81 0.09 -5.58
N HIS A 196 -4.88 -0.27 -6.28
CA HIS A 196 -5.00 -0.26 -7.76
C HIS A 196 -5.72 0.97 -8.30
N SER A 197 -5.84 2.03 -7.51
CA SER A 197 -6.70 3.17 -7.83
C SER A 197 -6.26 3.97 -9.05
N PHE A 198 -5.00 3.81 -9.49
CA PHE A 198 -4.45 4.53 -10.64
C PHE A 198 -4.17 3.64 -11.86
N ASP A 199 -4.59 2.38 -11.88
CA ASP A 199 -4.28 1.41 -12.95
C ASP A 199 -4.69 1.90 -14.36
N LYS A 200 -5.72 2.75 -14.45
CA LYS A 200 -6.19 3.32 -15.72
C LYS A 200 -5.58 4.69 -16.07
N ASN A 201 -4.99 5.38 -15.10
CA ASN A 201 -4.51 6.76 -15.24
C ASN A 201 -3.04 6.79 -15.70
N VAL A 202 -2.77 6.18 -16.84
CA VAL A 202 -1.40 5.99 -17.37
C VAL A 202 -0.69 7.30 -17.76
N GLU A 203 -1.44 8.40 -17.91
CA GLU A 203 -0.90 9.71 -18.24
C GLU A 203 -0.39 10.52 -17.03
N ILE A 204 -0.57 10.02 -15.80
CA ILE A 204 -0.13 10.74 -14.59
C ILE A 204 1.38 10.95 -14.64
N ARG A 205 1.79 12.22 -14.49
CA ARG A 205 3.18 12.70 -14.45
C ARG A 205 3.58 13.22 -13.09
N GLU A 206 2.63 13.82 -12.38
CA GLU A 206 2.85 14.41 -11.06
C GLU A 206 1.78 13.93 -10.08
N LEU A 207 2.26 13.42 -8.95
CA LEU A 207 1.42 12.85 -7.90
C LEU A 207 1.86 13.38 -6.54
N MET A 208 0.97 14.13 -5.88
CA MET A 208 1.23 14.73 -4.57
C MET A 208 0.32 14.08 -3.53
N LEU A 209 0.93 13.30 -2.64
CA LEU A 209 0.28 12.58 -1.53
C LEU A 209 0.91 12.92 -0.17
N SER A 210 1.68 14.00 -0.06
CA SER A 210 2.25 14.51 1.19
C SER A 210 1.16 14.81 2.23
N GLY A 211 1.37 14.51 3.51
CA GLY A 211 0.35 14.74 4.54
C GLY A 211 -0.79 13.74 4.58
N ASN A 212 -0.53 12.49 4.23
CA ASN A 212 -1.49 11.40 4.35
C ASN A 212 -1.08 10.42 5.47
N LEU A 213 -1.68 9.23 5.48
CA LEU A 213 -1.46 8.17 6.47
C LEU A 213 -0.78 6.94 5.84
N ILE A 214 0.02 7.14 4.78
CA ILE A 214 0.71 6.05 4.10
C ILE A 214 1.87 5.58 4.96
N SER A 215 1.87 4.29 5.34
CA SER A 215 2.83 3.71 6.29
C SER A 215 3.67 2.56 5.75
N ASN A 216 3.38 2.07 4.54
CA ASN A 216 4.02 0.88 3.99
C ASN A 216 4.52 1.10 2.56
N PHE A 217 5.75 0.63 2.27
CA PHE A 217 6.34 0.64 0.92
C PHE A 217 5.53 -0.17 -0.11
N ARG A 218 4.74 -1.16 0.31
CA ARG A 218 3.87 -1.93 -0.61
C ARG A 218 2.92 -1.04 -1.39
N GLU A 219 2.40 0.02 -0.78
CA GLU A 219 1.51 0.98 -1.44
C GLU A 219 2.27 1.81 -2.49
N ILE A 220 3.52 2.18 -2.20
CA ILE A 220 4.36 2.95 -3.13
C ILE A 220 4.80 2.10 -4.32
N ILE A 221 5.08 0.81 -4.11
CA ILE A 221 5.47 -0.11 -5.17
C ILE A 221 4.38 -0.25 -6.25
N GLN A 222 3.09 -0.06 -5.91
CA GLN A 222 2.02 -0.07 -6.90
C GLN A 222 2.16 1.06 -7.93
N LEU A 223 2.79 2.18 -7.56
CA LEU A 223 3.03 3.30 -8.47
C LEU A 223 4.03 2.97 -9.60
N VAL A 224 4.70 1.81 -9.55
CA VAL A 224 5.50 1.29 -10.67
C VAL A 224 4.67 1.15 -11.94
N HIS A 225 3.38 0.87 -11.80
CA HIS A 225 2.46 0.73 -12.93
C HIS A 225 2.14 2.03 -13.66
N LEU A 226 2.59 3.19 -13.15
CA LEU A 226 2.46 4.49 -13.80
C LEU A 226 3.71 4.79 -14.64
N PRO A 227 3.66 4.56 -15.97
CA PRO A 227 4.85 4.64 -16.82
C PRO A 227 5.37 6.08 -17.00
N ASN A 228 4.47 7.06 -16.87
CA ASN A 228 4.78 8.48 -17.11
C ASN A 228 5.05 9.27 -15.83
N LEU A 229 5.02 8.63 -14.66
CA LEU A 229 5.21 9.29 -13.38
C LEU A 229 6.64 9.84 -13.26
N LYS A 230 6.77 11.16 -13.15
CA LYS A 230 8.05 11.87 -13.07
C LYS A 230 8.25 12.55 -11.72
N SER A 231 7.20 13.01 -11.08
CA SER A 231 7.26 13.72 -9.80
C SER A 231 6.33 13.06 -8.79
N LEU A 232 6.88 12.73 -7.63
CA LEU A 232 6.17 12.14 -6.50
C LEU A 232 6.50 12.95 -5.24
N SER A 233 5.48 13.40 -4.54
CA SER A 233 5.63 14.09 -3.25
C SER A 233 4.87 13.31 -2.17
N LEU A 234 5.60 12.76 -1.21
CA LEU A 234 5.09 12.11 0.00
C LEU A 234 5.50 12.86 1.28
N SER A 235 6.47 13.76 1.20
CA SER A 235 6.89 14.65 2.29
C SER A 235 6.78 16.11 1.84
N ASN A 236 6.12 16.93 2.64
CA ASN A 236 6.07 18.37 2.44
C ASN A 236 6.05 19.05 3.83
N PRO A 237 6.96 20.00 4.12
CA PRO A 237 7.00 20.71 5.40
C PRO A 237 5.70 21.41 5.80
N ASN A 238 4.88 21.80 4.82
CA ASN A 238 3.63 22.54 5.06
C ASN A 238 2.48 21.62 5.51
N PHE A 239 2.63 20.31 5.37
CA PHE A 239 1.59 19.34 5.73
C PHE A 239 2.04 18.44 6.88
N ARG A 240 1.11 17.62 7.36
CA ARG A 240 1.44 16.55 8.31
C ARG A 240 2.45 15.58 7.69
N GLU A 241 3.18 14.85 8.52
CA GLU A 241 4.08 13.82 8.02
C GLU A 241 3.31 12.58 7.57
N ASN A 242 3.71 11.99 6.45
CA ASN A 242 3.32 10.61 6.16
C ASN A 242 4.14 9.67 7.07
N PRO A 243 3.54 8.65 7.68
CA PRO A 243 4.31 7.68 8.47
C PRO A 243 5.49 7.07 7.70
N ILE A 244 5.35 6.85 6.39
CA ILE A 244 6.43 6.32 5.54
C ILE A 244 7.61 7.28 5.40
N SER A 245 7.40 8.60 5.40
CA SER A 245 8.49 9.57 5.24
C SER A 245 9.39 9.66 6.48
N SER A 246 8.90 9.22 7.65
CA SER A 246 9.70 9.10 8.88
C SER A 246 10.66 7.91 8.88
N LEU A 247 10.49 6.96 7.96
CA LEU A 247 11.31 5.74 7.94
C LEU A 247 12.72 6.03 7.43
N PHE A 248 13.72 5.44 8.11
CA PHE A 248 15.10 5.50 7.63
C PHE A 248 15.21 4.79 6.28
N ASN A 249 15.88 5.44 5.34
CA ASN A 249 16.02 4.98 3.94
C ASN A 249 14.71 5.02 3.12
N TYR A 250 13.70 5.78 3.55
CA TYR A 250 12.49 6.01 2.76
C TYR A 250 12.82 6.44 1.32
N GLN A 251 13.63 7.49 1.16
CA GLN A 251 14.06 7.97 -0.16
C GLN A 251 14.75 6.87 -0.97
N THR A 252 15.67 6.13 -0.34
CA THR A 252 16.40 5.01 -0.96
C THR A 252 15.45 3.96 -1.53
N HIS A 253 14.43 3.56 -0.76
CA HIS A 253 13.45 2.56 -1.18
C HIS A 253 12.56 3.08 -2.31
N VAL A 254 12.06 4.30 -2.20
CA VAL A 254 11.22 4.89 -3.25
C VAL A 254 11.99 5.02 -4.56
N ILE A 255 13.22 5.55 -4.53
CA ILE A 255 14.06 5.74 -5.72
C ILE A 255 14.42 4.38 -6.36
N LEU A 256 14.66 3.35 -5.55
CA LEU A 256 14.97 2.01 -6.05
C LEU A 256 13.76 1.37 -6.76
N HIS A 257 12.58 1.48 -6.15
CA HIS A 257 11.37 0.84 -6.67
C HIS A 257 10.71 1.64 -7.78
N LEU A 258 10.90 2.96 -7.86
CA LEU A 258 10.37 3.84 -8.90
C LEU A 258 11.50 4.45 -9.75
N PRO A 259 12.17 3.65 -10.62
CA PRO A 259 13.30 4.13 -11.41
C PRO A 259 12.92 5.20 -12.44
N GLN A 260 11.64 5.30 -12.83
CA GLN A 260 11.12 6.32 -13.75
C GLN A 260 11.08 7.72 -13.15
N LEU A 261 11.16 7.84 -11.82
CA LEU A 261 10.98 9.09 -11.10
C LEU A 261 12.15 10.05 -11.34
N LYS A 262 11.84 11.32 -11.56
CA LYS A 262 12.81 12.42 -11.70
C LYS A 262 12.87 13.30 -10.46
N TYR A 263 11.74 13.50 -9.78
CA TYR A 263 11.63 14.32 -8.58
C TYR A 263 10.95 13.53 -7.46
N LEU A 264 11.56 13.56 -6.28
CA LEU A 264 10.99 13.03 -5.04
C LEU A 264 10.95 14.15 -3.99
N ASP A 265 9.77 14.47 -3.46
CA ASP A 265 9.60 15.50 -2.42
C ASP A 265 10.22 16.84 -2.83
N THR A 266 10.01 17.24 -4.09
CA THR A 266 10.58 18.43 -4.77
C THR A 266 12.08 18.38 -5.09
N LEU A 267 12.80 17.37 -4.61
CA LEU A 267 14.23 17.18 -4.87
C LEU A 267 14.45 16.39 -6.17
N GLU A 268 15.40 16.85 -6.99
CA GLU A 268 15.80 16.14 -8.20
C GLU A 268 16.63 14.89 -7.88
N ILE A 269 16.29 13.77 -8.54
CA ILE A 269 17.01 12.50 -8.43
C ILE A 269 18.08 12.45 -9.51
N THR A 270 19.32 12.74 -9.14
CA THR A 270 20.46 12.66 -10.05
C THR A 270 20.85 11.20 -10.37
N GLU A 271 21.44 10.95 -11.53
CA GLU A 271 21.92 9.60 -11.87
C GLU A 271 22.99 9.09 -10.90
N GLU A 272 23.84 9.98 -10.38
CA GLU A 272 24.85 9.66 -9.38
C GLU A 272 24.21 9.16 -8.07
N SER A 273 23.18 9.86 -7.59
CA SER A 273 22.43 9.43 -6.40
C SER A 273 21.81 8.05 -6.60
N ARG A 274 21.25 7.78 -7.79
CA ARG A 274 20.65 6.49 -8.14
C ARG A 274 21.70 5.37 -8.16
N LYS A 275 22.89 5.62 -8.71
CA LYS A 275 24.01 4.65 -8.72
C LYS A 275 24.49 4.36 -7.29
N MET A 276 24.65 5.38 -6.45
CA MET A 276 25.06 5.22 -5.05
C MET A 276 24.03 4.44 -4.23
N ILE A 277 22.74 4.75 -4.40
CA ILE A 277 21.62 4.02 -3.79
C ILE A 277 21.65 2.56 -4.23
N GLY A 278 21.73 2.30 -5.54
CA GLY A 278 21.81 0.95 -6.09
C GLY A 278 22.97 0.15 -5.51
N ALA A 279 24.17 0.72 -5.45
CA ALA A 279 25.35 0.08 -4.87
C ALA A 279 25.15 -0.23 -3.37
N THR A 280 24.53 0.69 -2.61
CA THR A 280 24.26 0.51 -1.18
C THR A 280 23.25 -0.61 -0.93
N VAL A 281 22.17 -0.64 -1.70
CA VAL A 281 21.14 -1.69 -1.62
C VAL A 281 21.73 -3.04 -2.02
N LEU A 282 22.50 -3.11 -3.10
CA LEU A 282 23.16 -4.36 -3.52
C LEU A 282 24.09 -4.91 -2.44
N LYS A 283 24.90 -4.06 -1.79
CA LYS A 283 25.73 -4.48 -0.65
C LYS A 283 24.89 -5.07 0.49
N LYS A 284 23.75 -4.45 0.82
CA LYS A 284 22.82 -4.98 1.82
C LYS A 284 22.23 -6.32 1.40
N ILE A 285 21.69 -6.44 0.18
CA ILE A 285 21.14 -7.69 -0.36
C ILE A 285 22.21 -8.81 -0.30
N MET A 286 23.44 -8.51 -0.73
CA MET A 286 24.55 -9.47 -0.68
C MET A 286 24.86 -9.91 0.74
N TYR A 287 24.91 -8.97 1.69
CA TYR A 287 25.13 -9.27 3.11
C TYR A 287 24.05 -10.20 3.68
N TYR A 288 22.77 -9.89 3.46
CA TYR A 288 21.67 -10.73 3.95
C TYR A 288 21.65 -12.11 3.28
N ASN A 289 21.85 -12.17 1.96
CA ASN A 289 21.95 -13.42 1.23
C ASN A 289 23.12 -14.29 1.71
N MET A 290 24.28 -13.68 2.00
CA MET A 290 25.42 -14.37 2.59
C MET A 290 25.06 -14.96 3.95
N ARG A 291 24.42 -14.20 4.83
CA ARG A 291 24.00 -14.71 6.16
C ARG A 291 22.98 -15.84 6.05
N ILE A 292 21.99 -15.73 5.16
CA ILE A 292 21.01 -16.80 4.91
C ILE A 292 21.72 -18.06 4.42
N LYS A 293 22.67 -17.95 3.49
CA LYS A 293 23.48 -19.08 3.02
C LYS A 293 24.28 -19.71 4.16
N THR A 294 24.88 -18.91 5.05
CA THR A 294 25.61 -19.40 6.22
C THR A 294 24.70 -20.17 7.17
N ILE A 295 23.49 -19.67 7.46
CA ILE A 295 22.51 -20.36 8.31
C ILE A 295 22.16 -21.73 7.71
N LYS A 296 21.77 -21.76 6.43
CA LYS A 296 21.44 -23.02 5.74
C LYS A 296 22.60 -24.01 5.71
N ARG A 297 23.83 -23.52 5.53
CA ARG A 297 25.04 -24.36 5.57
C ARG A 297 25.24 -24.96 6.96
N ASN A 298 25.15 -24.15 8.01
CA ASN A 298 25.31 -24.60 9.39
C ASN A 298 24.23 -25.60 9.79
N GLU A 299 22.97 -25.34 9.40
CA GLU A 299 21.83 -26.24 9.61
C GLU A 299 22.07 -27.61 8.94
N SER A 300 22.55 -27.61 7.69
CA SER A 300 22.88 -28.83 6.96
C SER A 300 24.03 -29.61 7.62
N LEU A 301 25.10 -28.92 8.03
CA LEU A 301 26.23 -29.55 8.72
C LEU A 301 25.81 -30.18 10.05
N LEU A 302 25.07 -29.43 10.88
CA LEU A 302 24.55 -29.92 12.16
C LEU A 302 23.62 -31.12 11.96
N SER A 303 22.70 -31.01 11.00
CA SER A 303 21.76 -32.08 10.66
C SER A 303 22.49 -33.34 10.20
N ASN A 304 23.52 -33.24 9.36
CA ASN A 304 24.27 -34.38 8.89
C ASN A 304 25.08 -35.04 10.01
N SER A 305 25.74 -34.24 10.86
CA SER A 305 26.46 -34.75 12.04
C SER A 305 25.53 -35.51 12.98
N LEU A 306 24.35 -34.95 13.28
CA LEU A 306 23.36 -35.60 14.13
C LEU A 306 22.78 -36.85 13.48
N LYS A 307 22.54 -36.85 12.16
CA LYS A 307 22.06 -38.05 11.44
C LYS A 307 23.00 -39.23 11.66
N ILE A 308 24.31 -39.00 11.51
CA ILE A 308 25.35 -40.03 11.70
C ILE A 308 25.34 -40.56 13.14
N GLN A 309 25.30 -39.66 14.13
CA GLN A 309 25.27 -40.05 15.55
C GLN A 309 24.01 -40.85 15.90
N TYR A 310 22.83 -40.37 15.47
CA TYR A 310 21.58 -41.07 15.70
C TYR A 310 21.53 -42.42 14.98
N SER A 311 22.03 -42.53 13.75
CA SER A 311 22.06 -43.83 13.04
C SER A 311 22.95 -44.84 13.73
N ALA A 312 24.09 -44.41 14.29
CA ALA A 312 24.96 -45.31 15.05
C ALA A 312 24.27 -45.82 16.34
N LEU A 313 23.62 -44.92 17.08
CA LEU A 313 22.83 -45.26 18.28
C LEU A 313 21.62 -46.17 17.95
N GLU A 314 20.93 -45.92 16.84
CA GLU A 314 19.82 -46.75 16.37
C GLU A 314 20.30 -48.17 16.03
N SER A 315 21.39 -48.29 15.26
CA SER A 315 21.98 -49.59 14.89
C SER A 315 22.35 -50.42 16.12
N GLN A 316 23.00 -49.80 17.11
CA GLN A 316 23.40 -50.50 18.34
C GLN A 316 22.20 -51.08 19.11
N ILE A 317 21.11 -50.30 19.25
CA ILE A 317 19.90 -50.77 19.94
C ILE A 317 19.16 -51.83 19.10
N GLU A 318 19.14 -51.68 17.78
CA GLU A 318 18.51 -52.64 16.87
C GLU A 318 19.24 -53.99 16.88
N GLU A 319 20.58 -53.98 16.93
CA GLU A 319 21.40 -55.17 17.13
C GLU A 319 21.10 -55.86 18.47
N ASP A 320 21.05 -55.11 19.58
CA ASP A 320 20.69 -55.65 20.90
C ASP A 320 19.30 -56.30 20.90
N VAL A 321 18.32 -55.65 20.28
CA VAL A 321 16.95 -56.20 20.13
C VAL A 321 16.99 -57.48 19.31
N GLN A 322 17.75 -57.54 18.21
CA GLN A 322 17.85 -58.72 17.36
C GLN A 322 18.49 -59.91 18.11
N ILE A 323 19.54 -59.65 18.90
CA ILE A 323 20.18 -60.67 19.75
C ILE A 323 19.17 -61.21 20.76
N LEU A 324 18.44 -60.34 21.45
CA LEU A 324 17.43 -60.75 22.43
C LEU A 324 16.26 -61.53 21.79
N ILE A 325 15.82 -61.17 20.58
CA ILE A 325 14.81 -61.93 19.82
C ILE A 325 15.33 -63.34 19.51
N ASN A 326 16.59 -63.45 19.07
CA ASN A 326 17.20 -64.74 18.77
C ASN A 326 17.35 -65.63 20.02
N LEU A 327 17.75 -65.04 21.16
CA LEU A 327 17.80 -65.74 22.46
C LEU A 327 16.42 -66.19 22.91
N SER A 328 15.42 -65.32 22.80
CA SER A 328 14.02 -65.63 23.11
C SER A 328 13.52 -66.83 22.29
N LYS A 329 13.77 -66.85 20.97
CA LYS A 329 13.41 -67.97 20.09
C LYS A 329 14.13 -69.27 20.48
N ARG A 330 15.42 -69.20 20.85
CA ARG A 330 16.18 -70.40 21.29
C ARG A 330 15.63 -70.97 22.59
N ILE A 331 15.31 -70.12 23.56
CA ILE A 331 14.72 -70.56 24.84
C ILE A 331 13.31 -71.08 24.65
N GLN A 332 12.51 -70.44 23.79
CA GLN A 332 11.17 -70.93 23.46
C GLN A 332 11.22 -72.33 22.86
N ARG A 333 12.08 -72.58 21.87
CA ARG A 333 12.27 -73.94 21.30
C ARG A 333 12.63 -74.96 22.37
N ARG A 334 13.59 -74.64 23.24
CA ARG A 334 14.04 -75.54 24.31
C ARG A 334 12.96 -75.79 25.38
N PHE A 335 12.06 -74.83 25.58
CA PHE A 335 10.87 -74.97 26.40
C PHE A 335 9.81 -75.85 25.73
N ASP A 336 9.57 -75.66 24.42
CA ASP A 336 8.64 -76.48 23.65
C ASP A 336 9.09 -77.95 23.60
N ASP A 337 10.40 -78.20 23.37
CA ASP A 337 11.01 -79.53 23.44
C ASP A 337 10.78 -80.20 24.82
N TYR A 338 10.85 -79.42 25.91
CA TYR A 338 10.57 -79.90 27.27
C TYR A 338 9.09 -80.28 27.47
N THR A 339 8.16 -79.60 26.80
CA THR A 339 6.71 -79.88 26.93
C THR A 339 6.24 -81.09 26.12
N ILE A 340 6.99 -81.53 25.11
CA ILE A 340 6.58 -82.58 24.16
C ILE A 340 7.15 -83.98 24.52
N SER A 341 8.24 -84.07 25.29
CA SER A 341 8.88 -85.35 25.63
C SER A 341 8.13 -86.13 26.73
N PRO A 342 7.62 -87.36 26.51
CA PRO A 342 6.86 -88.15 27.49
C PRO A 342 7.74 -88.86 28.54
N ILE A 343 9.06 -88.78 28.39
CA ILE A 343 10.03 -89.43 29.26
C ILE A 343 10.98 -88.33 29.72
N ASN A 344 10.97 -87.99 31.01
CA ASN A 344 12.21 -87.81 31.81
C ASN A 344 11.98 -87.31 33.24
N ASN A 345 12.71 -87.93 34.15
CA ASN A 345 13.00 -87.51 35.53
C ASN A 345 13.86 -86.23 35.56
N PHE A 346 13.28 -85.04 35.43
CA PHE A 346 13.98 -83.77 35.65
C PHE A 346 13.23 -82.87 36.66
N SER A 347 13.97 -82.09 37.44
CA SER A 347 13.42 -81.35 38.59
C SER A 347 12.55 -80.16 38.17
N THR A 348 11.50 -79.89 38.94
CA THR A 348 10.67 -78.67 38.86
C THR A 348 11.50 -77.39 38.83
N ALA A 349 12.67 -77.38 39.45
CA ALA A 349 13.60 -76.25 39.48
C ALA A 349 14.17 -75.85 38.10
N PHE A 350 14.29 -76.80 37.15
CA PHE A 350 14.79 -76.48 35.80
C PHE A 350 13.74 -75.75 34.96
N LYS A 351 12.46 -76.16 35.08
CA LYS A 351 11.33 -75.50 34.42
C LYS A 351 11.14 -74.07 34.93
N THR A 352 11.19 -73.87 36.25
CA THR A 352 11.10 -72.53 36.86
C THR A 352 12.26 -71.62 36.43
N ASN A 353 13.47 -72.17 36.27
CA ASN A 353 14.62 -71.40 35.76
C ASN A 353 14.43 -70.97 34.29
N LEU A 354 13.89 -71.83 33.43
CA LEU A 354 13.58 -71.46 32.04
C LEU A 354 12.50 -70.38 31.94
N GLU A 355 11.48 -70.46 32.80
CA GLU A 355 10.44 -69.44 32.91
C GLU A 355 11.01 -68.10 33.41
N ASP A 356 11.90 -68.12 34.40
CA ASP A 356 12.59 -66.91 34.89
C ASP A 356 13.44 -66.26 33.78
N ILE A 357 14.28 -67.02 33.08
CA ILE A 357 15.11 -66.50 31.99
C ILE A 357 14.24 -65.93 30.85
N LYS A 358 13.14 -66.61 30.49
CA LYS A 358 12.17 -66.12 29.50
C LYS A 358 11.53 -64.81 29.96
N SER A 359 11.16 -64.70 31.23
CA SER A 359 10.61 -63.47 31.80
C SER A 359 11.62 -62.31 31.70
N ARG A 360 12.89 -62.55 32.08
CA ARG A 360 13.97 -61.56 32.04
C ARG A 360 14.25 -61.07 30.61
N ILE A 361 14.28 -61.97 29.64
CA ILE A 361 14.46 -61.61 28.22
C ILE A 361 13.27 -60.79 27.72
N SER A 362 12.05 -61.13 28.10
CA SER A 362 10.87 -60.36 27.68
C SER A 362 10.88 -58.93 28.26
N VAL A 363 11.33 -58.76 29.50
CA VAL A 363 11.54 -57.44 30.13
C VAL A 363 12.61 -56.65 29.38
N LEU A 364 13.77 -57.26 29.09
CA LEU A 364 14.86 -56.59 28.34
C LEU A 364 14.45 -56.21 26.92
N LEU A 365 13.69 -57.07 26.23
CA LEU A 365 13.13 -56.77 24.90
C LEU A 365 12.21 -55.56 24.95
N LYS A 366 11.26 -55.55 25.88
CA LYS A 366 10.33 -54.43 26.06
C LYS A 366 11.07 -53.14 26.39
N PHE A 367 12.07 -53.21 27.26
CA PHE A 367 12.91 -52.07 27.63
C PHE A 367 13.65 -51.49 26.40
N ASN A 368 14.34 -52.32 25.61
CA ASN A 368 15.07 -51.85 24.43
C ASN A 368 14.14 -51.35 23.32
N GLN A 369 12.97 -51.96 23.13
CA GLN A 369 11.95 -51.45 22.20
C GLN A 369 11.44 -50.06 22.61
N ILE A 370 11.14 -49.85 23.90
CA ILE A 370 10.74 -48.53 24.43
C ILE A 370 11.90 -47.53 24.25
N LYS A 371 13.13 -47.94 24.53
CA LYS A 371 14.33 -47.10 24.36
C LYS A 371 14.47 -46.66 22.90
N LEU A 372 14.36 -47.58 21.94
CA LEU A 372 14.41 -47.30 20.50
C LEU A 372 13.31 -46.33 20.06
N GLN A 373 12.06 -46.57 20.49
CA GLN A 373 10.94 -45.67 20.19
C GLN A 373 11.16 -44.27 20.77
N SER A 374 11.66 -44.18 22.01
CA SER A 374 11.98 -42.91 22.66
C SER A 374 13.08 -42.15 21.92
N LEU A 375 14.09 -42.87 21.41
CA LEU A 375 15.20 -42.30 20.66
C LEU A 375 14.74 -41.78 19.30
N LYS A 376 13.93 -42.55 18.56
CA LYS A 376 13.30 -42.11 17.30
C LYS A 376 12.43 -40.86 17.50
N LYS A 377 11.67 -40.80 18.60
CA LYS A 377 10.86 -39.63 18.97
C LYS A 377 11.73 -38.40 19.29
N LYS A 378 12.82 -38.58 20.06
CA LYS A 378 13.79 -37.52 20.38
C LYS A 378 14.48 -37.01 19.11
N LYS A 379 14.95 -37.90 18.24
CA LYS A 379 15.54 -37.59 16.94
C LYS A 379 14.61 -36.67 16.14
N LYS A 380 13.36 -37.09 15.91
CA LYS A 380 12.37 -36.28 15.19
C LYS A 380 12.16 -34.89 15.83
N LYS A 381 12.08 -34.83 17.16
CA LYS A 381 11.92 -33.55 17.87
C LYS A 381 13.10 -32.60 17.64
N VAL A 382 14.34 -33.11 17.71
CA VAL A 382 15.56 -32.31 17.50
C VAL A 382 15.67 -31.81 16.06
N PHE A 383 15.42 -32.66 15.07
CA PHE A 383 15.45 -32.23 13.66
C PHE A 383 14.41 -31.15 13.36
N ASN A 384 13.17 -31.32 13.83
CA ASN A 384 12.15 -30.29 13.69
C ASN A 384 12.54 -28.98 14.40
N GLN A 385 13.23 -29.05 15.55
CA GLN A 385 13.70 -27.84 16.24
C GLN A 385 14.78 -27.10 15.44
N ILE A 386 15.72 -27.83 14.84
CA ILE A 386 16.79 -27.26 14.01
C ILE A 386 16.19 -26.53 12.80
N GLU A 387 15.30 -27.19 12.06
CA GLU A 387 14.63 -26.62 10.89
C GLU A 387 13.83 -25.37 11.27
N ASN A 388 12.99 -25.44 12.31
CA ASN A 388 12.20 -24.31 12.77
C ASN A 388 13.07 -23.12 13.21
N GLN A 389 14.21 -23.36 13.86
CA GLN A 389 15.14 -22.31 14.26
C GLN A 389 15.84 -21.67 13.06
N GLY A 390 16.26 -22.48 12.09
CA GLY A 390 16.83 -22.02 10.81
C GLY A 390 15.84 -21.15 10.05
N ASP A 391 14.63 -21.64 9.82
CA ASP A 391 13.56 -20.91 9.15
C ASP A 391 13.19 -19.60 9.87
N SER A 392 13.08 -19.63 11.20
CA SER A 392 12.81 -18.43 11.99
C SER A 392 13.91 -17.38 11.84
N ALA A 393 15.18 -17.79 11.88
CA ALA A 393 16.31 -16.88 11.69
C ALA A 393 16.35 -16.29 10.27
N ILE A 394 16.04 -17.09 9.26
CA ILE A 394 15.97 -16.64 7.86
C ILE A 394 14.83 -15.62 7.69
N ARG A 395 13.64 -15.90 8.23
CA ARG A 395 12.49 -14.97 8.16
C ARG A 395 12.79 -13.64 8.83
N LYS A 396 13.49 -13.63 9.96
CA LYS A 396 13.96 -12.40 10.61
C LYS A 396 14.87 -11.59 9.67
N LEU A 397 15.89 -12.22 9.09
CA LEU A 397 16.79 -11.56 8.14
C LEU A 397 16.07 -11.00 6.90
N LEU A 398 15.10 -11.74 6.37
CA LEU A 398 14.27 -11.26 5.26
C LEU A 398 13.44 -10.04 5.67
N LEU A 399 12.84 -10.05 6.86
CA LEU A 399 12.08 -8.89 7.35
C LEU A 399 12.97 -7.65 7.55
N GLU A 400 14.19 -7.81 8.06
CA GLU A 400 15.13 -6.69 8.14
C GLU A 400 15.45 -6.13 6.76
N LEU A 401 15.66 -7.00 5.76
CA LEU A 401 15.93 -6.59 4.38
C LEU A 401 14.73 -5.88 3.76
N GLU A 402 13.53 -6.46 3.87
CA GLU A 402 12.28 -5.90 3.34
C GLU A 402 11.95 -4.52 3.94
N THR A 403 12.24 -4.33 5.24
CA THR A 403 12.03 -3.04 5.91
C THR A 403 13.17 -2.06 5.69
N GLY A 404 14.21 -2.41 4.93
CA GLY A 404 15.41 -1.58 4.74
C GLY A 404 16.28 -1.40 5.99
N GLY A 405 16.06 -2.21 7.01
CA GLY A 405 16.70 -2.13 8.32
C GLY A 405 16.00 -1.20 9.32
N ASN A 406 14.73 -0.83 9.07
CA ASN A 406 13.88 -0.12 10.03
C ASN A 406 13.45 -1.01 11.20
N ILE A 407 13.31 -2.31 10.93
CA ILE A 407 13.20 -3.36 11.94
C ILE A 407 14.52 -4.12 11.96
N ARG A 408 15.08 -4.34 13.15
CA ARG A 408 16.24 -5.21 13.37
C ARG A 408 15.99 -6.16 14.53
N PHE A 409 16.46 -7.39 14.39
CA PHE A 409 16.38 -8.40 15.43
C PHE A 409 17.77 -8.61 16.02
N GLU A 410 17.86 -8.44 17.33
CA GLU A 410 19.04 -8.82 18.09
C GLU A 410 18.66 -9.98 19.00
N ASP A 411 19.32 -11.11 18.78
CA ASP A 411 19.33 -12.19 19.77
C ASP A 411 20.45 -11.91 20.77
N GLU A 412 20.26 -12.36 22.01
CA GLU A 412 21.23 -12.18 23.07
C GLU A 412 22.59 -12.78 22.69
N GLN A 413 23.65 -12.00 22.95
CA GLN A 413 25.02 -12.50 22.99
C GLN A 413 25.41 -12.69 24.46
N ASN A 414 26.26 -13.69 24.75
CA ASN A 414 26.65 -14.13 26.11
C ASN A 414 27.19 -13.04 27.07
N THR A 415 27.27 -11.78 26.65
CA THR A 415 27.81 -10.64 27.40
C THR A 415 26.77 -9.71 28.02
N ASP A 416 25.50 -9.79 27.61
CA ASP A 416 24.49 -8.79 27.98
C ASP A 416 23.39 -9.37 28.89
N ASN A 417 23.31 -8.92 30.14
CA ASN A 417 22.48 -9.50 31.20
C ASN A 417 20.96 -9.21 31.11
N TRP A 418 20.44 -8.76 29.95
CA TRP A 418 19.04 -8.33 29.83
C TRP A 418 18.05 -9.48 29.64
N MET A 419 18.47 -10.68 29.19
CA MET A 419 17.55 -11.82 29.08
C MET A 419 17.00 -12.23 30.44
N GLY A 420 17.84 -12.25 31.48
CA GLY A 420 17.40 -12.60 32.85
C GLY A 420 16.29 -11.66 33.34
N VAL A 421 16.47 -10.35 33.14
CA VAL A 421 15.46 -9.34 33.50
C VAL A 421 14.15 -9.57 32.72
N CYS A 422 14.24 -9.83 31.41
CA CYS A 422 13.06 -10.11 30.59
C CYS A 422 12.37 -11.42 30.98
N GLU A 423 13.13 -12.46 31.32
CA GLU A 423 12.61 -13.74 31.78
C GLU A 423 11.84 -13.59 33.10
N ASP A 424 12.40 -12.82 34.04
CA ASP A 424 11.74 -12.51 35.31
C ASP A 424 10.44 -11.74 35.11
N ILE A 425 10.41 -10.77 34.19
CA ILE A 425 9.19 -10.02 33.82
C ILE A 425 8.13 -10.97 33.26
N ILE A 426 8.49 -11.86 32.33
CA ILE A 426 7.55 -12.80 31.72
C ILE A 426 6.97 -13.74 32.79
N LYS A 427 7.82 -14.33 33.64
CA LYS A 427 7.39 -15.21 34.73
C LYS A 427 6.47 -14.48 35.71
N SER A 428 6.81 -13.23 36.07
CA SER A 428 5.99 -12.35 36.91
C SER A 428 4.60 -12.12 36.33
N VAL A 429 4.48 -11.76 35.05
CA VAL A 429 3.19 -11.51 34.39
C VAL A 429 2.32 -12.77 34.35
N ILE A 430 2.92 -13.92 34.04
CA ILE A 430 2.18 -15.19 33.96
C ILE A 430 1.71 -15.63 35.35
N ASN A 431 2.55 -15.52 36.38
CA ASN A 431 2.18 -15.83 37.77
C ASN A 431 1.03 -14.94 38.30
N ARG A 432 0.92 -13.69 37.85
CA ARG A 432 -0.23 -12.83 38.19
C ARG A 432 -1.53 -13.26 37.52
N SER A 433 -1.43 -13.92 36.38
CA SER A 433 -2.59 -14.28 35.54
C SER A 433 -3.19 -15.64 35.93
N PHE A 434 -2.39 -16.53 36.53
CA PHE A 434 -2.81 -17.84 36.99
C PHE A 434 -2.59 -17.91 38.51
N ASN A 435 -3.64 -18.08 39.31
CA ASN A 435 -3.61 -18.12 40.79
C ASN A 435 -2.83 -19.32 41.40
N GLU A 436 -2.02 -20.03 40.61
CA GLU A 436 -1.11 -21.09 41.07
C GLU A 436 0.34 -20.66 40.78
N ASN A 437 1.34 -21.37 41.30
CA ASN A 437 2.76 -21.14 40.97
C ASN A 437 3.20 -22.07 39.81
N PRO A 438 2.92 -21.76 38.53
CA PRO A 438 3.45 -22.52 37.38
C PRO A 438 4.90 -22.16 37.07
N SER A 439 5.53 -21.26 37.83
CA SER A 439 6.84 -20.66 37.53
C SER A 439 8.00 -21.66 37.47
N SER A 440 7.85 -22.84 38.09
CA SER A 440 8.79 -23.96 37.98
C SER A 440 8.64 -24.79 36.70
N GLN A 441 7.60 -24.54 35.89
CA GLN A 441 7.30 -25.29 34.66
C GLN A 441 7.51 -24.50 33.36
N ILE A 442 7.74 -23.19 33.44
CA ILE A 442 7.91 -22.34 32.26
C ILE A 442 9.39 -22.14 31.96
N LEU A 443 9.85 -22.73 30.85
CA LEU A 443 11.21 -22.60 30.34
C LEU A 443 11.22 -21.59 29.18
N VAL A 444 11.86 -20.44 29.40
CA VAL A 444 12.07 -19.46 28.33
C VAL A 444 13.26 -19.92 27.47
N HIS A 445 12.96 -20.38 26.26
CA HIS A 445 13.99 -20.94 25.37
C HIS A 445 14.80 -19.88 24.62
N ARG A 446 14.22 -18.70 24.37
CA ARG A 446 14.86 -17.60 23.62
C ARG A 446 14.11 -16.30 23.85
N ILE A 447 14.86 -15.21 23.95
CA ILE A 447 14.32 -13.85 23.89
C ILE A 447 15.00 -13.13 22.73
N SER A 448 14.23 -12.43 21.90
CA SER A 448 14.74 -11.64 20.78
C SER A 448 14.32 -10.20 20.96
N LYS A 449 15.30 -9.30 21.02
CA LYS A 449 15.05 -7.86 21.08
C LYS A 449 14.71 -7.37 19.67
N ILE A 450 13.56 -6.70 19.56
CA ILE A 450 13.12 -6.10 18.30
C ILE A 450 13.41 -4.61 18.39
N HIS A 451 14.40 -4.17 17.63
CA HIS A 451 14.66 -2.75 17.43
C HIS A 451 13.76 -2.25 16.32
N ASN A 452 12.72 -1.53 16.70
CA ASN A 452 11.87 -0.81 15.77
C ASN A 452 12.20 0.68 15.87
N ARG A 453 12.92 1.20 14.87
CA ARG A 453 13.37 2.59 14.90
C ARG A 453 12.23 3.60 14.80
N HIS A 454 11.12 3.24 14.16
CA HIS A 454 9.95 4.09 14.07
C HIS A 454 9.28 4.23 15.45
N LEU A 455 9.06 3.10 16.15
CA LEU A 455 8.54 3.14 17.53
C LEU A 455 9.49 3.87 18.47
N LYS A 456 10.81 3.71 18.28
CA LYS A 456 11.80 4.45 19.06
C LYS A 456 11.61 5.97 18.90
N PHE A 457 11.49 6.47 17.68
CA PHE A 457 11.28 7.90 17.42
C PHE A 457 9.92 8.41 17.91
N GLN A 458 8.91 7.55 17.97
CA GLN A 458 7.56 7.92 18.39
C GLN A 458 7.38 7.93 19.92
N TYR A 459 8.13 7.10 20.66
CA TYR A 459 7.89 6.84 22.08
C TYR A 459 9.09 7.10 23.00
N GLU A 460 10.31 7.24 22.47
CA GLU A 460 11.48 7.79 23.19
C GLU A 460 11.76 9.21 22.71
#